data_AF-G4YWM1-F1
#
_entry.id   AF-G4YWM1-F1
#
_cell.length_a   1.000
_cell.length_b   1.000
_cell.length_c   1.000
_cell.angle_alpha   90.00
_cell.angle_beta   90.00
_cell.angle_gamma   90.00
#
_symmetry.space_group_name_H-M   'P 1'
#
loop_
_entity.id
_entity.type
_entity.pdbx_description
1 polymer ?
#
loop_
_entity_poly.entity_id
_entity_poly.type
_entity_poly.pdbx_seq_one_letter_code
_entity_poly.pdbx_strand_id
1 'polypeptide(L)'
;MELLADLDPEGDSLTAVTAKMEMPAHYAAHYGSAREVETLLLCLTRALGDLEELVELGAANPLNVGDGSDRTSLYITGTASILTEDGGFERSIGDRDEKVRLLLDHGGQVFPLSILTQTLTATGSRIVLLTPEIKLCMEMWLLEIGRGLENYPVGPHDEENCESEASTEFFVHWAANAVVDGGVSMMILMVMVNAGYGYDVLPLLLDLPLCPGGFSEFLRRLAKLARHGSRSSLLLQLHDELRAAWEATAEVFVRRKS
;
A
#
# COMPACT_ATOMS: atom_id res chain seq x y z
N MET A 1 -6.65 -21.79 14.93
CA MET A 1 -5.68 -22.08 13.86
C MET A 1 -4.95 -23.39 14.10
N GLU A 2 -4.27 -23.58 15.25
CA GLU A 2 -3.55 -24.84 15.55
C GLU A 2 -4.39 -26.10 15.39
N LEU A 3 -5.60 -26.12 15.95
CA LEU A 3 -6.53 -27.25 15.82
C LEU A 3 -6.90 -27.59 14.36
N LEU A 4 -6.97 -26.60 13.46
CA LEU A 4 -7.31 -26.83 12.05
C LEU A 4 -6.12 -27.48 11.32
N ALA A 5 -4.91 -27.01 11.60
CA ALA A 5 -3.69 -27.60 11.04
C ALA A 5 -3.44 -29.03 11.56
N ASP A 6 -3.78 -29.29 12.83
CA ASP A 6 -3.67 -30.64 13.42
C ASP A 6 -4.68 -31.64 12.81
N LEU A 7 -5.83 -31.14 12.35
CA LEU A 7 -6.89 -31.94 11.73
C LEU A 7 -6.70 -32.13 10.22
N ASP A 8 -5.82 -31.35 9.61
CA ASP A 8 -5.55 -31.36 8.17
C ASP A 8 -4.05 -31.15 7.90
N PRO A 9 -3.24 -32.22 8.01
CA PRO A 9 -1.79 -32.14 7.88
C PRO A 9 -1.31 -31.85 6.45
N GLU A 10 -2.16 -32.06 5.44
CA GLU A 10 -1.86 -31.75 4.03
C GLU A 10 -2.05 -30.24 3.74
N GLY A 11 -2.70 -29.49 4.64
CA GLY A 11 -2.83 -28.04 4.53
C GLY A 11 -3.90 -27.55 3.56
N ASP A 12 -4.77 -28.43 3.05
CA ASP A 12 -5.87 -28.10 2.13
C ASP A 12 -6.81 -27.02 2.72
N SER A 13 -7.02 -27.07 4.03
CA SER A 13 -7.82 -26.14 4.82
C SER A 13 -7.21 -24.74 4.90
N LEU A 14 -5.88 -24.60 4.76
CA LEU A 14 -5.19 -23.31 4.78
C LEU A 14 -5.39 -22.51 3.50
N THR A 15 -5.73 -23.19 2.40
CA THR A 15 -6.02 -22.59 1.09
C THR A 15 -7.49 -22.70 0.70
N ALA A 16 -8.34 -23.24 1.58
CA ALA A 16 -9.77 -23.34 1.37
C ALA A 16 -10.40 -21.94 1.20
N VAL A 17 -11.31 -21.83 0.25
CA VAL A 17 -11.99 -20.57 -0.07
C VAL A 17 -13.47 -20.60 0.26
N THR A 18 -14.02 -19.48 0.75
CA THR A 18 -15.46 -19.30 0.87
C THR A 18 -16.11 -19.03 -0.49
N ALA A 19 -17.44 -18.92 -0.54
CA ALA A 19 -18.18 -18.47 -1.72
C ALA A 19 -17.77 -17.06 -2.21
N LYS A 20 -17.12 -16.26 -1.34
CA LYS A 20 -16.58 -14.94 -1.67
C LYS A 20 -15.08 -14.97 -1.98
N MET A 21 -14.51 -16.15 -2.20
CA MET A 21 -13.07 -16.35 -2.41
C MET A 21 -12.21 -15.93 -1.21
N GLU A 22 -12.78 -15.89 0.00
CA GLU A 22 -12.03 -15.55 1.21
C GLU A 22 -11.30 -16.79 1.72
N MET A 23 -9.98 -16.68 1.95
CA MET A 23 -9.16 -17.72 2.54
C MET A 23 -8.96 -17.48 4.04
N PRO A 24 -8.46 -18.46 4.81
CA PRO A 24 -8.06 -18.26 6.20
C PRO A 24 -7.15 -17.04 6.41
N ALA A 25 -6.27 -16.74 5.44
CA ALA A 25 -5.43 -15.55 5.46
C ALA A 25 -6.24 -14.23 5.44
N HIS A 26 -7.29 -14.14 4.62
CA HIS A 26 -8.20 -12.99 4.61
C HIS A 26 -8.94 -12.83 5.94
N TYR A 27 -9.39 -13.95 6.54
CA TYR A 27 -10.05 -13.92 7.84
C TYR A 27 -9.10 -13.51 8.97
N ALA A 28 -7.87 -14.03 9.00
CA ALA A 28 -6.87 -13.65 10.01
C ALA A 28 -6.46 -12.18 9.85
N ALA A 29 -6.30 -11.71 8.61
CA ALA A 29 -6.04 -10.31 8.28
C ALA A 29 -7.16 -9.38 8.78
N HIS A 30 -8.42 -9.75 8.63
CA HIS A 30 -9.54 -8.88 9.01
C HIS A 30 -9.94 -8.98 10.48
N TYR A 31 -9.99 -10.20 11.04
CA TYR A 31 -10.60 -10.46 12.34
C TYR A 31 -9.61 -10.95 13.40
N GLY A 32 -8.48 -11.52 12.98
CA GLY A 32 -7.48 -12.08 13.87
C GLY A 32 -6.54 -11.03 14.49
N SER A 33 -5.96 -11.41 15.62
CA SER A 33 -4.82 -10.75 16.27
C SER A 33 -3.49 -11.06 15.57
N ALA A 34 -2.44 -10.30 15.86
CA ALA A 34 -1.08 -10.59 15.39
C ALA A 34 -0.64 -12.04 15.67
N ARG A 35 -0.97 -12.57 16.86
CA ARG A 35 -0.64 -13.95 17.23
C ARG A 35 -1.37 -14.98 16.35
N GLU A 36 -2.62 -14.72 15.99
CA GLU A 36 -3.37 -15.62 15.10
C GLU A 36 -2.84 -15.59 13.68
N VAL A 37 -2.39 -14.42 13.20
CA VAL A 37 -1.67 -14.29 11.92
C VAL A 37 -0.34 -15.04 11.98
N GLU A 38 0.46 -14.87 13.02
CA GLU A 38 1.72 -15.61 13.21
C GLU A 38 1.48 -17.13 13.20
N THR A 39 0.46 -17.60 13.92
CA THR A 39 0.08 -19.01 13.95
C THR A 39 -0.30 -19.52 12.56
N LEU A 40 -1.09 -18.75 11.81
CA LEU A 40 -1.43 -19.09 10.42
C LEU A 40 -0.18 -19.20 9.54
N LEU A 41 0.73 -18.24 9.64
CA LEU A 41 1.96 -18.22 8.85
C LEU A 41 2.84 -19.43 9.16
N LEU A 42 2.98 -19.80 10.44
CA LEU A 42 3.66 -21.03 10.84
C LEU A 42 3.01 -22.29 10.25
N CYS A 43 1.67 -22.33 10.16
CA CYS A 43 0.97 -23.44 9.51
C CYS A 43 1.23 -23.45 7.99
N LEU A 44 1.20 -22.30 7.33
CA LEU A 44 1.50 -22.19 5.89
C LEU A 44 2.93 -22.65 5.59
N THR A 45 3.92 -22.23 6.38
CA THR A 45 5.31 -22.65 6.23
C THR A 45 5.52 -24.14 6.51
N ARG A 46 4.67 -24.76 7.34
CA ARG A 46 4.74 -26.23 7.53
C ARG A 46 4.16 -27.00 6.35
N ALA A 47 3.12 -26.46 5.72
CA ALA A 47 2.38 -27.14 4.66
C ALA A 47 2.96 -26.88 3.25
N LEU A 48 3.45 -25.67 2.98
CA LEU A 48 3.77 -25.21 1.62
C LEU A 48 5.27 -25.06 1.37
N GLY A 49 6.11 -25.30 2.38
CA GLY A 49 7.55 -25.07 2.27
C GLY A 49 8.06 -23.99 3.22
N ASP A 50 9.38 -23.83 3.29
CA ASP A 50 9.98 -22.85 4.18
C ASP A 50 9.66 -21.39 3.78
N LEU A 51 10.17 -20.42 4.55
CA LEU A 51 9.89 -19.01 4.31
C LEU A 51 10.38 -18.54 2.94
N GLU A 52 11.54 -19.02 2.50
CA GLU A 52 12.13 -18.64 1.21
C GLU A 52 11.26 -19.19 0.07
N GLU A 53 10.85 -20.46 0.17
CA GLU A 53 9.93 -21.09 -0.78
C GLU A 53 8.59 -20.35 -0.87
N LEU A 54 8.03 -19.91 0.27
CA LEU A 54 6.78 -19.15 0.31
C LEU A 54 6.90 -17.77 -0.39
N VAL A 55 8.04 -17.10 -0.22
CA VAL A 55 8.32 -15.82 -0.90
C VAL A 55 8.50 -16.01 -2.41
N GLU A 56 9.18 -17.08 -2.83
CA GLU A 56 9.41 -17.41 -4.23
C GLU A 56 8.13 -17.72 -5.02
N LEU A 57 7.06 -18.18 -4.34
CA LEU A 57 5.76 -18.40 -4.97
C LEU A 57 5.17 -17.12 -5.57
N GLY A 58 5.56 -15.93 -5.09
CA GLY A 58 5.09 -14.65 -5.61
C GLY A 58 3.57 -14.57 -5.65
N ALA A 59 2.96 -14.51 -6.84
CA ALA A 59 1.51 -14.44 -7.01
C ALA A 59 0.77 -15.73 -6.60
N ALA A 60 1.46 -16.88 -6.52
CA ALA A 60 0.89 -18.14 -6.04
C ALA A 60 0.92 -18.27 -4.51
N ASN A 61 1.60 -17.35 -3.81
CA ASN A 61 1.58 -17.30 -2.35
C ASN A 61 0.14 -17.02 -1.87
N PRO A 62 -0.43 -17.83 -0.96
CA PRO A 62 -1.78 -17.62 -0.43
C PRO A 62 -2.00 -16.24 0.21
N LEU A 63 -0.95 -15.54 0.63
CA LEU A 63 -1.07 -14.17 1.13
C LEU A 63 -1.42 -13.15 0.04
N ASN A 64 -1.10 -13.47 -1.23
CA ASN A 64 -1.18 -12.59 -2.40
C ASN A 64 -2.36 -12.90 -3.32
N VAL A 65 -3.07 -13.99 -3.09
CA VAL A 65 -4.33 -14.30 -3.78
C VAL A 65 -5.41 -13.36 -3.25
N GLY A 66 -6.13 -12.68 -4.13
CA GLY A 66 -7.20 -11.76 -3.75
C GLY A 66 -8.49 -12.48 -3.32
N ASP A 67 -9.30 -11.80 -2.49
CA ASP A 67 -10.70 -12.15 -2.26
C ASP A 67 -11.56 -11.93 -3.53
N GLY A 68 -12.88 -12.07 -3.42
CA GLY A 68 -13.80 -11.81 -4.53
C GLY A 68 -13.84 -10.36 -5.03
N SER A 69 -13.04 -9.47 -4.43
CA SER A 69 -12.80 -8.07 -4.83
C SER A 69 -11.31 -7.80 -5.08
N ASP A 70 -10.51 -8.84 -5.33
CA ASP A 70 -9.07 -8.80 -5.57
C ASP A 70 -8.24 -8.23 -4.40
N ARG A 71 -8.77 -8.25 -3.17
CA ARG A 71 -8.07 -7.74 -1.99
C ARG A 71 -7.24 -8.82 -1.33
N THR A 72 -5.94 -8.57 -1.18
CA THR A 72 -5.01 -9.49 -0.52
C THR A 72 -5.10 -9.38 1.00
N SER A 73 -4.43 -10.30 1.70
CA SER A 73 -4.34 -10.26 3.16
C SER A 73 -3.63 -9.00 3.67
N LEU A 74 -2.62 -8.50 2.94
CA LEU A 74 -1.92 -7.28 3.30
C LEU A 74 -2.76 -6.04 3.03
N TYR A 75 -3.49 -5.98 1.91
CA TYR A 75 -4.47 -4.92 1.65
C TYR A 75 -5.51 -4.84 2.77
N ILE A 76 -6.11 -5.98 3.13
CA ILE A 76 -7.12 -6.06 4.18
C ILE A 76 -6.55 -5.58 5.50
N THR A 77 -5.35 -6.03 5.90
CA THR A 77 -4.73 -5.62 7.17
C THR A 77 -4.41 -4.12 7.17
N GLY A 78 -3.83 -3.61 6.08
CA GLY A 78 -3.44 -2.21 5.97
C GLY A 78 -4.60 -1.22 5.82
N THR A 79 -5.78 -1.69 5.43
CA THR A 79 -7.00 -0.87 5.24
C THR A 79 -8.11 -1.15 6.26
N ALA A 80 -8.00 -2.23 7.05
CA ALA A 80 -8.86 -2.49 8.20
C ALA A 80 -8.72 -1.32 9.19
N SER A 81 -9.65 -0.37 9.07
CA SER A 81 -9.63 0.88 9.80
C SER A 81 -9.86 0.61 11.30
N ILE A 82 -9.32 1.35 12.28
CA ILE A 82 -9.50 2.79 12.62
C ILE A 82 -10.97 3.31 12.53
N LEU A 83 -11.88 2.58 11.87
CA LEU A 83 -13.31 2.90 11.75
C LEU A 83 -14.09 1.92 12.65
N THR A 84 -13.93 2.05 13.96
CA THR A 84 -14.99 1.60 14.86
C THR A 84 -15.91 2.79 15.11
N GLU A 85 -17.19 2.64 14.75
CA GLU A 85 -18.27 3.58 15.10
C GLU A 85 -18.38 3.82 16.62
N ASP A 86 -17.75 2.97 17.44
CA ASP A 86 -17.78 3.00 18.91
C ASP A 86 -16.65 3.83 19.58
N GLY A 87 -15.85 4.59 18.83
CA GLY A 87 -14.81 5.45 19.44
C GLY A 87 -13.69 4.70 20.19
N GLY A 88 -13.61 3.37 20.02
CA GLY A 88 -12.51 2.53 20.49
C GLY A 88 -11.30 2.64 19.56
N PHE A 89 -10.55 3.73 19.67
CA PHE A 89 -9.35 4.03 18.86
C PHE A 89 -8.19 3.01 19.03
N GLU A 90 -8.36 1.95 19.82
CA GLU A 90 -7.29 1.07 20.31
C GLU A 90 -7.51 -0.42 20.04
N ARG A 91 -8.14 -0.83 18.93
CA ARG A 91 -7.57 -2.03 18.27
C ARG A 91 -6.23 -1.58 17.71
N SER A 92 -5.23 -1.72 18.58
CA SER A 92 -3.93 -1.05 18.57
C SER A 92 -3.37 -0.92 17.16
N ILE A 93 -3.01 0.30 16.75
CA ILE A 93 -2.13 0.52 15.58
C ILE A 93 -0.92 -0.42 15.66
N GLY A 94 -0.43 -0.74 16.87
CA GLY A 94 0.61 -1.74 17.08
C GLY A 94 0.21 -3.18 16.72
N ASP A 95 -1.04 -3.62 16.91
CA ASP A 95 -1.50 -4.94 16.44
C ASP A 95 -1.57 -4.98 14.92
N ARG A 96 -2.07 -3.91 14.29
CA ARG A 96 -2.06 -3.77 12.83
C ARG A 96 -0.64 -3.80 12.28
N ASP A 97 0.25 -2.97 12.82
CA ASP A 97 1.62 -2.83 12.35
C ASP A 97 2.41 -4.13 12.54
N GLU A 98 2.14 -4.87 13.63
CA GLU A 98 2.72 -6.20 13.84
C GLU A 98 2.19 -7.22 12.82
N LYS A 99 0.88 -7.23 12.53
CA LYS A 99 0.32 -8.07 11.46
C LYS A 99 0.92 -7.72 10.09
N VAL A 100 1.05 -6.43 9.79
CA VAL A 100 1.68 -5.94 8.55
C VAL A 100 3.11 -6.45 8.46
N ARG A 101 3.90 -6.31 9.53
CA ARG A 101 5.27 -6.81 9.59
C ARG A 101 5.32 -8.32 9.33
N LEU A 102 4.49 -9.09 10.03
CA LEU A 102 4.40 -10.54 9.85
C LEU A 102 4.06 -10.93 8.40
N LEU A 103 3.09 -10.26 7.78
CA LEU A 103 2.69 -10.53 6.40
C LEU A 103 3.79 -10.15 5.40
N LEU A 104 4.44 -9.00 5.58
CA LEU A 104 5.55 -8.55 4.73
C LEU A 104 6.75 -9.52 4.82
N ASP A 105 7.09 -9.96 6.04
CA ASP A 105 8.19 -10.92 6.27
C ASP A 105 7.94 -12.26 5.56
N HIS A 106 6.68 -12.58 5.23
CA HIS A 106 6.27 -13.80 4.52
C HIS A 106 5.89 -13.56 3.05
N GLY A 107 6.31 -12.44 2.47
CA GLY A 107 6.13 -12.15 1.04
C GLY A 107 4.73 -11.64 0.66
N GLY A 108 3.97 -11.15 1.63
CA GLY A 108 2.68 -10.50 1.41
C GLY A 108 2.80 -9.24 0.56
N GLN A 109 1.87 -9.08 -0.38
CA GLN A 109 1.77 -7.97 -1.33
C GLN A 109 0.45 -7.24 -1.14
N VAL A 110 0.44 -5.92 -1.28
CA VAL A 110 -0.80 -5.13 -1.25
C VAL A 110 -1.57 -5.36 -2.53
N PHE A 111 -0.87 -5.26 -3.67
CA PHE A 111 -1.43 -5.50 -4.99
C PHE A 111 -0.53 -6.43 -5.80
N PRO A 112 -1.07 -7.54 -6.35
CA PRO A 112 -0.32 -8.37 -7.27
C PRO A 112 0.16 -7.58 -8.50
N LEU A 113 1.37 -7.87 -8.96
CA LEU A 113 2.01 -7.16 -10.08
C LEU A 113 1.14 -7.09 -11.35
N SER A 114 0.39 -8.16 -11.64
CA SER A 114 -0.51 -8.25 -12.78
C SER A 114 -1.62 -7.19 -12.74
N ILE A 115 -2.21 -6.98 -11.56
CA ILE A 115 -3.28 -5.99 -11.34
C ILE A 115 -2.73 -4.58 -11.55
N LEU A 116 -1.57 -4.27 -10.96
CA LEU A 116 -0.96 -2.95 -11.12
C LEU A 116 -0.52 -2.68 -12.57
N THR A 117 0.06 -3.67 -13.25
CA THR A 117 0.48 -3.53 -14.66
C THR A 117 -0.73 -3.30 -15.57
N GLN A 118 -1.85 -3.99 -15.32
CA GLN A 118 -3.09 -3.78 -16.05
C GLN A 118 -3.62 -2.36 -15.83
N THR A 119 -3.64 -1.89 -14.58
CA THR A 119 -4.05 -0.53 -14.21
C THR A 119 -3.22 0.53 -14.92
N LEU A 120 -1.88 0.42 -14.84
CA LEU A 120 -0.96 1.42 -15.39
C LEU A 120 -0.95 1.45 -16.93
N THR A 121 -1.39 0.38 -17.60
CA THR A 121 -1.45 0.31 -19.07
C THR A 121 -2.82 0.65 -19.65
N ALA A 122 -3.88 0.73 -18.83
CA ALA A 122 -5.27 0.87 -19.27
C ALA A 122 -5.55 2.14 -20.11
N THR A 123 -4.87 3.24 -19.81
CA THR A 123 -5.06 4.55 -20.46
C THR A 123 -4.21 4.76 -21.72
N GLY A 124 -3.37 3.78 -22.08
CA GLY A 124 -2.26 3.99 -23.01
C GLY A 124 -1.27 5.02 -22.44
N SER A 125 -0.09 5.17 -23.04
CA SER A 125 1.05 5.95 -22.48
C SER A 125 0.83 7.48 -22.35
N ARG A 126 -0.42 7.96 -22.23
CA ARG A 126 -0.81 9.36 -22.22
C ARG A 126 -0.94 9.94 -20.81
N ILE A 127 -1.53 9.19 -19.88
CA ILE A 127 -1.77 9.60 -18.48
C ILE A 127 -1.66 8.38 -17.58
N VAL A 128 -1.31 8.60 -16.32
CA VAL A 128 -1.37 7.58 -15.27
C VAL A 128 -2.58 7.85 -14.38
N LEU A 129 -3.50 6.88 -14.30
CA LEU A 129 -4.66 6.92 -13.42
C LEU A 129 -4.51 5.83 -12.35
N LEU A 130 -4.63 6.23 -11.10
CA LEU A 130 -4.66 5.30 -9.97
C LEU A 130 -6.08 4.77 -9.79
N THR A 131 -6.23 3.48 -9.44
CA THR A 131 -7.54 2.89 -9.13
C THR A 131 -8.07 3.40 -7.78
N PRO A 132 -9.38 3.30 -7.53
CA PRO A 132 -9.96 3.67 -6.23
C PRO A 132 -9.26 3.00 -5.04
N GLU A 133 -8.84 1.74 -5.17
CA GLU A 133 -8.17 0.97 -4.12
C GLU A 133 -6.78 1.53 -3.82
N ILE A 134 -5.99 1.87 -4.85
CA ILE A 134 -4.68 2.49 -4.68
C ILE A 134 -4.84 3.88 -4.05
N LYS A 135 -5.82 4.66 -4.52
CA LYS A 135 -6.11 5.98 -3.96
C LYS A 135 -6.45 5.91 -2.47
N LEU A 136 -7.29 4.96 -2.07
CA LEU A 136 -7.67 4.74 -0.68
C LEU A 136 -6.44 4.42 0.18
N CYS A 137 -5.60 3.46 -0.25
CA CYS A 137 -4.36 3.12 0.45
C CYS A 137 -3.44 4.34 0.61
N MET A 138 -3.23 5.08 -0.48
CA MET A 138 -2.41 6.29 -0.45
C MET A 138 -2.99 7.35 0.49
N GLU A 139 -4.29 7.60 0.43
CA GLU A 139 -4.97 8.57 1.30
C GLU A 139 -4.77 8.22 2.77
N MET A 140 -5.11 6.98 3.15
CA MET A 140 -5.01 6.50 4.52
C MET A 140 -3.57 6.63 5.05
N TRP A 141 -2.60 6.08 4.32
CA TRP A 141 -1.24 5.96 4.85
C TRP A 141 -0.46 7.28 4.78
N LEU A 142 -0.77 8.16 3.82
CA LEU A 142 -0.21 9.52 3.82
C LEU A 142 -0.81 10.36 4.97
N LEU A 143 -2.11 10.26 5.23
CA LEU A 143 -2.72 10.95 6.37
C LEU A 143 -2.21 10.42 7.71
N GLU A 144 -1.91 9.13 7.82
CA GLU A 144 -1.26 8.56 9.01
C GLU A 144 0.12 9.17 9.26
N ILE A 145 0.93 9.37 8.21
CA ILE A 145 2.20 10.12 8.30
C ILE A 145 1.95 11.56 8.73
N GLY A 146 0.96 12.24 8.11
CA GLY A 146 0.56 13.61 8.46
C GLY A 146 0.19 13.76 9.93
N ARG A 147 -0.61 12.85 10.48
CA ARG A 147 -0.98 12.84 11.91
C ARG A 147 0.19 12.49 12.82
N GLY A 148 1.13 11.67 12.37
CA GLY A 148 2.36 11.39 13.10
C GLY A 148 3.18 12.65 13.37
N LEU A 149 3.23 13.57 12.39
CA LEU A 149 3.94 14.85 12.52
C LEU A 149 3.33 15.77 13.58
N GLU A 150 2.00 15.74 13.77
CA GLU A 150 1.31 16.60 14.73
C GLU A 150 1.41 16.10 16.19
N ASN A 151 1.65 14.81 16.40
CA ASN A 151 1.51 14.15 17.71
C ASN A 151 2.83 13.86 18.45
N TYR A 152 4.00 14.07 17.83
CA TYR A 152 5.30 13.88 18.50
C TYR A 152 5.90 15.20 18.99
N PRO A 153 6.28 15.32 20.28
CA PRO A 153 6.91 16.52 20.80
C PRO A 153 8.35 16.64 20.30
N VAL A 154 8.64 17.76 19.64
CA VAL A 154 9.96 18.40 19.34
C VAL A 154 11.16 17.48 19.61
N GLY A 155 11.51 16.67 18.61
CA GLY A 155 12.84 16.07 18.49
C GLY A 155 13.91 17.15 18.20
N PRO A 156 15.20 16.78 18.10
CA PRO A 156 16.23 17.73 17.70
C PRO A 156 15.83 18.40 16.37
N HIS A 157 15.90 19.75 16.34
CA HIS A 157 15.39 20.63 15.27
C HIS A 157 15.73 20.24 13.82
N ASP A 158 16.74 19.40 13.60
CA ASP A 158 17.19 18.99 12.28
C ASP A 158 16.28 17.91 11.63
N GLU A 159 15.62 17.05 12.41
CA GLU A 159 14.78 15.95 11.89
C GLU A 159 13.40 16.43 11.43
N GLU A 160 12.76 17.30 12.22
CA GLU A 160 11.46 17.90 11.91
C GLU A 160 11.52 18.78 10.65
N ASN A 161 12.63 19.52 10.48
CA ASN A 161 12.85 20.34 9.30
C ASN A 161 13.02 19.49 8.03
N CYS A 162 13.68 18.32 8.15
CA CYS A 162 13.87 17.39 7.04
C CYS A 162 12.57 16.67 6.63
N GLU A 163 11.73 16.30 7.60
CA GLU A 163 10.42 15.67 7.35
C GLU A 163 9.40 16.65 6.75
N SER A 164 9.34 17.87 7.28
CA SER A 164 8.51 18.96 6.73
C SER A 164 8.94 19.33 5.30
N GLU A 165 10.26 19.41 5.06
CA GLU A 165 10.80 19.64 3.72
C GLU A 165 10.43 18.50 2.77
N ALA A 166 10.61 17.23 3.17
CA ALA A 166 10.28 16.08 2.33
C ALA A 166 8.80 16.01 1.95
N SER A 167 7.90 16.32 2.88
CA SER A 167 6.45 16.37 2.61
C SER A 167 6.09 17.48 1.62
N THR A 168 6.62 18.70 1.83
CA THR A 168 6.40 19.83 0.93
C THR A 168 6.97 19.52 -0.47
N GLU A 169 8.18 18.98 -0.55
CA GLU A 169 8.84 18.57 -1.79
C GLU A 169 8.03 17.51 -2.56
N PHE A 170 7.38 16.59 -1.83
CA PHE A 170 6.51 15.57 -2.41
C PHE A 170 5.25 16.18 -3.01
N PHE A 171 4.49 16.95 -2.22
CA PHE A 171 3.23 17.54 -2.67
C PHE A 171 3.43 18.57 -3.78
N VAL A 172 4.47 19.41 -3.72
CA VAL A 172 4.78 20.39 -4.78
C VAL A 172 5.03 19.67 -6.09
N HIS A 173 5.80 18.58 -6.05
CA HIS A 173 6.11 17.82 -7.24
C HIS A 173 4.90 17.07 -7.78
N TRP A 174 4.08 16.48 -6.92
CA TRP A 174 2.83 15.84 -7.34
C TRP A 174 1.93 16.84 -8.05
N ALA A 175 1.64 17.98 -7.42
CA ALA A 175 0.82 19.03 -8.02
C ALA A 175 1.39 19.45 -9.38
N ALA A 176 2.70 19.73 -9.48
CA ALA A 176 3.34 20.16 -10.72
C ALA A 176 3.23 19.14 -11.87
N ASN A 177 3.04 17.85 -11.58
CA ASN A 177 2.92 16.80 -12.59
C ASN A 177 1.48 16.31 -12.80
N ALA A 178 0.51 16.90 -12.10
CA ALA A 178 -0.90 16.63 -12.33
C ALA A 178 -1.35 17.15 -13.71
N VAL A 179 -2.11 16.34 -14.44
CA VAL A 179 -2.71 16.70 -15.72
C VAL A 179 -4.04 17.39 -15.43
N VAL A 180 -4.07 18.71 -15.64
CA VAL A 180 -5.26 19.53 -15.44
C VAL A 180 -5.50 20.35 -16.71
N ASP A 181 -6.73 20.37 -17.22
CA ASP A 181 -7.13 21.31 -18.27
C ASP A 181 -7.08 22.74 -17.69
N GLY A 182 -6.06 23.50 -18.09
CA GLY A 182 -5.48 24.59 -17.30
C GLY A 182 -6.37 25.82 -17.03
N GLY A 183 -6.19 26.38 -15.83
CA GLY A 183 -6.75 27.65 -15.36
C GLY A 183 -6.28 28.02 -13.94
N VAL A 184 -7.00 28.93 -13.27
CA VAL A 184 -6.75 29.45 -11.91
C VAL A 184 -6.65 28.34 -10.85
N SER A 185 -7.30 27.20 -11.06
CA SER A 185 -7.33 26.06 -10.14
C SER A 185 -5.94 25.48 -9.85
N MET A 186 -5.03 25.47 -10.83
CA MET A 186 -3.68 24.95 -10.64
C MET A 186 -2.81 25.91 -9.82
N MET A 187 -2.99 27.23 -10.00
CA MET A 187 -2.29 28.22 -9.18
C MET A 187 -2.72 28.14 -7.72
N ILE A 188 -4.03 27.98 -7.47
CA ILE A 188 -4.56 27.81 -6.11
C ILE A 188 -3.98 26.55 -5.47
N LEU A 189 -4.00 25.42 -6.18
CA LEU A 189 -3.43 24.17 -5.70
C LEU A 189 -1.95 24.32 -5.32
N MET A 190 -1.15 24.94 -6.20
CA MET A 190 0.26 25.19 -5.92
C MET A 190 0.46 26.12 -4.71
N VAL A 191 -0.36 27.17 -4.57
CA VAL A 191 -0.29 28.07 -3.39
C VAL A 191 -0.61 27.32 -2.11
N MET A 192 -1.66 26.50 -2.09
CA MET A 192 -2.04 25.72 -0.91
C MET A 192 -0.93 24.75 -0.51
N VAL A 193 -0.39 24.02 -1.48
CA VAL A 193 0.71 23.07 -1.24
C VAL A 193 1.97 23.78 -0.73
N ASN A 194 2.37 24.91 -1.33
CA ASN A 194 3.54 25.68 -0.87
C ASN A 194 3.33 26.31 0.51
N ALA A 195 2.08 26.52 0.93
CA ALA A 195 1.75 26.99 2.27
C ALA A 195 1.67 25.85 3.30
N GLY A 196 2.00 24.61 2.92
CA GLY A 196 2.03 23.45 3.82
C GLY A 196 0.73 22.66 3.90
N TYR A 197 -0.32 23.05 3.17
CA TYR A 197 -1.63 22.38 3.18
C TYR A 197 -1.68 21.14 2.26
N GLY A 198 -0.55 20.43 2.11
CA GLY A 198 -0.44 19.29 1.18
C GLY A 198 -1.39 18.15 1.54
N TYR A 199 -1.48 17.81 2.81
CA TYR A 199 -2.40 16.77 3.31
C TYR A 199 -3.87 17.18 3.19
N ASP A 200 -4.20 18.47 3.35
CA ASP A 200 -5.58 18.97 3.21
C ASP A 200 -6.09 18.90 1.77
N VAL A 201 -5.19 19.05 0.78
CA VAL A 201 -5.52 18.95 -0.65
C VAL A 201 -5.27 17.56 -1.23
N LEU A 202 -4.88 16.58 -0.41
CA LEU A 202 -4.58 15.22 -0.84
C LEU A 202 -5.74 14.55 -1.60
N PRO A 203 -7.01 14.63 -1.17
CA PRO A 203 -8.13 14.02 -1.91
C PRO A 203 -8.23 14.57 -3.34
N LEU A 204 -8.00 15.87 -3.51
CA LEU A 204 -7.99 16.51 -4.81
C LEU A 204 -6.82 16.00 -5.67
N LEU A 205 -5.61 15.91 -5.11
CA LEU A 205 -4.42 15.41 -5.81
C LEU A 205 -4.57 13.96 -6.28
N LEU A 206 -5.22 13.12 -5.48
CA LEU A 206 -5.52 11.72 -5.83
C LEU A 206 -6.48 11.59 -7.01
N ASP A 207 -7.36 12.56 -7.21
CA ASP A 207 -8.30 12.57 -8.34
C ASP A 207 -7.73 13.13 -9.63
N LEU A 208 -6.57 13.78 -9.57
CA LEU A 208 -5.90 14.29 -10.75
C LEU A 208 -5.04 13.20 -11.42
N PRO A 209 -5.14 13.03 -12.76
CA PRO A 209 -4.24 12.14 -13.48
C PRO A 209 -2.79 12.62 -13.39
N LEU A 210 -1.84 11.71 -13.44
CA LEU A 210 -0.41 12.03 -13.43
C LEU A 210 0.19 12.00 -14.85
N CYS A 211 1.10 12.92 -15.12
CA CYS A 211 1.94 12.89 -16.31
C CYS A 211 2.84 11.64 -16.30
N PRO A 212 2.86 10.81 -17.35
CA PRO A 212 3.74 9.64 -17.42
C PRO A 212 5.22 9.97 -17.24
N GLY A 213 5.67 11.11 -17.79
CA GLY A 213 7.05 11.57 -17.67
C GLY A 213 7.47 11.98 -16.25
N GLY A 214 6.50 12.28 -15.36
CA GLY A 214 6.74 12.63 -13.97
C GLY A 214 6.58 11.46 -13.00
N PHE A 215 6.07 10.31 -13.45
CA PHE A 215 5.66 9.23 -12.55
C PHE A 215 6.83 8.57 -11.81
N SER A 216 7.97 8.37 -12.47
CA SER A 216 9.17 7.82 -11.80
C SER A 216 9.70 8.73 -10.70
N GLU A 217 9.61 10.04 -10.90
CA GLU A 217 10.05 11.04 -9.92
C GLU A 217 9.04 11.17 -8.77
N PHE A 218 7.74 11.06 -9.07
CA PHE A 218 6.69 10.90 -8.07
C PHE A 218 6.97 9.70 -7.15
N LEU A 219 7.23 8.51 -7.72
CA LEU A 219 7.57 7.31 -6.94
C LEU A 219 8.84 7.51 -6.10
N ARG A 220 9.88 8.13 -6.67
CA ARG A 220 11.12 8.45 -5.93
C ARG A 220 10.84 9.32 -4.70
N ARG A 221 9.96 10.32 -4.83
CA ARG A 221 9.58 11.23 -3.74
C ARG A 221 8.66 10.56 -2.73
N LEU A 222 7.75 9.69 -3.17
CA LEU A 222 6.92 8.86 -2.30
C LEU A 222 7.80 8.00 -1.38
N ALA A 223 8.81 7.33 -1.94
CA ALA A 223 9.78 6.56 -1.15
C ALA A 223 10.58 7.44 -0.19
N LYS A 224 10.98 8.65 -0.61
CA LYS A 224 11.65 9.61 0.29
C LYS A 224 10.74 9.92 1.47
N LEU A 225 9.50 10.34 1.22
CA LEU A 225 8.53 10.68 2.26
C LEU A 225 8.28 9.50 3.21
N ALA A 226 8.01 8.31 2.67
CA ALA A 226 7.71 7.11 3.43
C ALA A 226 8.87 6.65 4.35
N ARG A 227 10.13 6.96 4.00
CA ARG A 227 11.31 6.67 4.83
C ARG A 227 11.54 7.69 5.94
N HIS A 228 11.13 8.94 5.72
CA HIS A 228 11.33 10.03 6.69
C HIS A 228 10.17 10.04 7.70
N GLY A 229 8.92 10.03 7.23
CA GLY A 229 7.76 9.98 8.13
C GLY A 229 7.53 8.58 8.68
N SER A 230 7.71 8.39 10.00
CA SER A 230 7.38 7.20 10.81
C SER A 230 7.75 5.80 10.27
N ARG A 231 8.46 5.71 9.14
CA ARG A 231 8.78 4.50 8.38
C ARG A 231 7.57 3.63 8.05
N SER A 232 6.59 4.21 7.36
CA SER A 232 5.40 3.47 6.91
C SER A 232 5.79 2.31 5.97
N SER A 233 5.78 1.09 6.50
CA SER A 233 6.10 -0.13 5.77
C SER A 233 5.09 -0.39 4.63
N LEU A 234 3.81 -0.10 4.86
CA LEU A 234 2.75 -0.20 3.85
C LEU A 234 2.98 0.75 2.68
N LEU A 235 3.35 2.01 2.95
CA LEU A 235 3.58 2.99 1.89
C LEU A 235 4.85 2.66 1.08
N LEU A 236 5.87 2.11 1.74
CA LEU A 236 7.07 1.61 1.07
C LEU A 236 6.77 0.40 0.20
N GLN A 237 5.99 -0.56 0.72
CA GLN A 237 5.57 -1.73 -0.04
C GLN A 237 4.79 -1.33 -1.30
N LEU A 238 3.80 -0.44 -1.16
CA LEU A 238 3.04 0.08 -2.29
C LEU A 238 3.94 0.82 -3.31
N HIS A 239 4.91 1.60 -2.84
CA HIS A 239 5.89 2.23 -3.71
C HIS A 239 6.66 1.18 -4.53
N ASP A 240 7.17 0.13 -3.89
CA ASP A 240 7.99 -0.89 -4.55
C ASP A 240 7.17 -1.69 -5.57
N GLU A 241 5.91 -2.02 -5.23
CA GLU A 241 4.98 -2.69 -6.15
C GLU A 241 4.61 -1.81 -7.35
N LEU A 242 4.30 -0.52 -7.14
CA LEU A 242 4.02 0.43 -8.21
C LEU A 242 5.24 0.65 -9.13
N ARG A 243 6.45 0.69 -8.55
CA ARG A 243 7.69 0.80 -9.31
C ARG A 243 7.91 -0.42 -10.19
N ALA A 244 7.79 -1.62 -9.62
CA ALA A 244 7.94 -2.86 -10.38
C ALA A 244 6.93 -2.95 -11.54
N ALA A 245 5.67 -2.58 -11.28
CA ALA A 245 4.64 -2.52 -12.30
C ALA A 245 4.97 -1.49 -13.39
N TRP A 246 5.43 -0.30 -13.02
CA TRP A 246 5.82 0.74 -13.96
C TRP A 246 6.97 0.31 -14.88
N GLU A 247 8.00 -0.30 -14.32
CA GLU A 247 9.14 -0.85 -15.08
C GLU A 247 8.69 -1.95 -16.05
N ALA A 248 7.81 -2.85 -15.61
CA ALA A 248 7.21 -3.88 -16.47
C ALA A 248 6.39 -3.27 -17.63
N THR A 249 5.69 -2.15 -17.42
CA THR A 249 4.98 -1.47 -18.51
C THR A 249 5.93 -0.95 -19.59
N ALA A 250 7.11 -0.45 -19.22
CA ALA A 250 8.10 0.08 -20.15
C ALA A 250 8.61 -1.00 -21.12
N GLU A 251 8.83 -2.23 -20.63
CA GLU A 251 9.24 -3.36 -21.46
C GLU A 251 8.18 -3.75 -22.50
N VAL A 252 6.90 -3.69 -22.13
CA VAL A 252 5.77 -3.99 -23.02
C VAL A 252 5.68 -2.96 -24.16
N PHE A 253 5.92 -1.67 -23.87
CA PHE A 253 5.91 -0.63 -24.90
C PHE A 253 7.09 -0.71 -25.88
N VAL A 254 8.25 -1.22 -25.44
CA VAL A 254 9.40 -1.48 -26.32
C VAL A 254 9.11 -2.64 -27.27
N ARG A 255 8.55 -3.75 -26.77
CA ARG A 255 8.20 -4.92 -27.60
C ARG A 255 7.09 -4.67 -28.63
N ARG A 256 6.20 -3.72 -28.39
CA ARG A 256 5.15 -3.33 -29.36
C ARG A 256 5.68 -2.48 -30.53
N LYS A 257 6.91 -1.98 -30.46
CA LYS A 257 7.53 -1.15 -31.51
C LYS A 257 8.55 -1.91 -32.38
N SER A 258 8.92 -3.14 -32.01
CA SER A 258 9.78 -4.05 -32.77
C SER A 258 8.96 -5.01 -33.62
#